data_AF-A0A0S3TZL9-F1
#
_entry.id   AF-A0A0S3TZL9-F1
#
_cell.length_a   1.000
_cell.length_b   1.000
_cell.length_c   1.000
_cell.angle_alpha   90.00
_cell.angle_beta   90.00
_cell.angle_gamma   90.00
#
_symmetry.space_group_name_H-M   'P 1'
#
loop_
_entity.id
_entity.type
_entity.pdbx_description
1 polymer ?
#
loop_
_entity_poly.entity_id
_entity_poly.type
_entity_poly.pdbx_seq_one_letter_code
_entity_poly.pdbx_strand_id
1 'polypeptide(L)' 'MTKLLTLKDMKQKYHDEWLLIAYTEVDEDLNVIQGEVLAHSPDVETLYALLPQFKDQAVALEYIGEIPNDLAFVL' A
#
# COMPACT_ATOMS: atom_id res chain seq x y z
N MET A 1 -18.35 -1.85 -4.94
CA MET A 1 -18.27 -2.44 -3.59
C MET A 1 -16.82 -2.40 -3.18
N THR A 2 -16.50 -1.60 -2.18
CA THR A 2 -15.16 -1.47 -1.62
C THR A 2 -14.88 -2.70 -0.76
N LYS A 3 -13.77 -3.39 -1.02
CA LYS A 3 -13.42 -4.66 -0.35
C LYS A 3 -12.24 -4.43 0.57
N LEU A 4 -12.45 -4.66 1.87
CA LEU A 4 -11.36 -4.73 2.84
C LEU A 4 -10.50 -5.97 2.55
N LEU A 5 -9.20 -5.75 2.46
CA LEU A 5 -8.19 -6.76 2.17
C LEU A 5 -7.13 -6.71 3.27
N THR A 6 -6.59 -7.87 3.64
CA THR A 6 -5.38 -7.93 4.46
C THR A 6 -4.15 -7.66 3.59
N LEU A 7 -3.02 -7.28 4.20
CA LEU A 7 -1.77 -7.13 3.46
C LEU A 7 -1.38 -8.41 2.71
N LYS A 8 -1.71 -9.58 3.27
CA LYS A 8 -1.49 -10.88 2.62
C LYS A 8 -2.34 -11.05 1.35
N ASP A 9 -3.60 -10.64 1.39
CA ASP A 9 -4.48 -10.70 0.21
C ASP A 9 -4.01 -9.71 -0.88
N MET A 10 -3.54 -8.53 -0.46
CA MET A 10 -2.97 -7.53 -1.37
C MET A 10 -1.72 -8.07 -2.06
N LYS A 11 -0.80 -8.71 -1.32
CA LYS A 11 0.40 -9.41 -1.85
C LYS A 11 0.09 -10.45 -2.92
N GLN A 12 -1.00 -11.18 -2.76
CA GLN A 12 -1.39 -12.20 -3.75
C GLN A 12 -2.02 -11.59 -5.01
N LYS A 13 -2.56 -10.38 -4.94
CA LYS A 13 -3.34 -9.77 -6.01
C LYS A 13 -2.57 -8.71 -6.81
N TYR A 14 -1.65 -8.00 -6.17
CA TYR A 14 -0.96 -6.82 -6.72
C TYR A 14 0.56 -6.97 -6.63
N HIS A 15 1.08 -8.03 -7.25
CA HIS A 15 2.50 -8.34 -7.21
C HIS A 15 3.34 -7.26 -7.89
N ASP A 16 4.44 -6.84 -7.25
CA ASP A 16 5.39 -5.83 -7.74
C ASP A 16 4.78 -4.45 -8.05
N GLU A 17 3.64 -4.12 -7.46
CA GLU A 17 2.98 -2.83 -7.62
C GLU A 17 3.00 -2.00 -6.34
N TRP A 18 2.91 -0.68 -6.49
CA TRP A 18 2.56 0.22 -5.41
C TRP A 18 1.05 0.25 -5.21
N LEU A 19 0.62 0.29 -3.96
CA LEU A 19 -0.77 0.42 -3.55
C LEU A 19 -0.98 1.72 -2.79
N LEU A 20 -2.05 2.43 -3.14
CA LEU A 20 -2.63 3.46 -2.29
C LEU A 20 -3.75 2.82 -1.47
N ILE A 21 -3.55 2.73 -0.16
CA ILE A 21 -4.42 1.98 0.74
C ILE A 21 -5.07 2.94 1.74
N ALA A 22 -6.40 2.95 1.81
CA ALA A 22 -7.10 3.50 2.97
C ALA A 22 -7.05 2.45 4.09
N TYR A 23 -6.14 2.62 5.05
CA TYR A 23 -5.94 1.63 6.10
C TYR A 23 -7.01 1.78 7.19
N THR A 24 -7.44 0.64 7.72
CA THR A 24 -8.33 0.57 8.88
C THR A 24 -7.60 0.12 10.13
N GLU A 25 -6.50 -0.61 9.96
CA GLU A 25 -5.70 -1.16 11.04
C GLU A 25 -4.21 -1.16 10.65
N VAL A 26 -3.37 -0.72 11.57
CA VAL A 26 -1.91 -0.74 11.48
C VAL A 26 -1.33 -1.40 12.73
N ASP A 27 -0.14 -1.98 12.62
CA ASP A 27 0.59 -2.52 13.76
C ASP A 27 1.31 -1.43 14.58
N GLU A 28 2.07 -1.85 15.59
CA GLU A 28 2.83 -0.95 16.47
C GLU A 28 3.93 -0.17 15.73
N ASP A 29 4.40 -0.68 14.59
CA ASP A 29 5.42 -0.07 13.73
C ASP A 29 4.80 0.74 12.56
N LEU A 30 3.48 0.95 12.58
CA LEU A 30 2.69 1.64 11.55
C LEU A 30 2.60 0.90 10.20
N ASN A 31 2.90 -0.40 10.16
CA ASN A 31 2.69 -1.19 8.95
C ASN A 31 1.20 -1.50 8.78
N VAL A 32 0.71 -1.46 7.54
CA VAL A 32 -0.69 -1.76 7.23
C VAL A 32 -1.00 -3.25 7.49
N ILE A 33 -1.94 -3.52 8.40
CA ILE A 33 -2.48 -4.86 8.62
C ILE A 33 -3.64 -5.12 7.65
N GLN A 34 -4.55 -4.13 7.54
CA GLN A 34 -5.78 -4.23 6.76
C GLN A 34 -6.18 -2.85 6.21
N GLY A 35 -6.77 -2.87 5.01
CA GLY A 35 -7.35 -1.67 4.42
C GLY A 35 -8.05 -1.93 3.10
N GLU A 36 -8.45 -0.84 2.46
CA GLU A 36 -9.03 -0.83 1.13
C GLU A 36 -8.01 -0.29 0.11
N VAL A 37 -7.83 -1.01 -1.00
CA VAL A 37 -6.98 -0.53 -2.10
C VAL A 37 -7.77 0.48 -2.94
N LEU A 38 -7.40 1.75 -2.83
CA LEU A 38 -8.00 2.87 -3.55
C LEU A 38 -7.47 2.95 -5.00
N ALA A 39 -6.17 2.68 -5.18
CA ALA A 39 -5.49 2.66 -6.46
C ALA A 39 -4.24 1.77 -6.39
N HIS A 40 -3.80 1.27 -7.54
CA HIS A 40 -2.55 0.52 -7.68
C HIS A 40 -1.85 0.89 -8.98
N SER A 41 -0.52 0.87 -8.97
CA SER A 41 0.31 1.18 -10.14
C SER A 41 1.74 0.69 -9.92
N PRO A 42 2.45 0.24 -10.97
CA PRO A 42 3.89 0.02 -10.88
C PRO A 42 4.69 1.34 -10.68
N ASP A 43 4.09 2.49 -11.01
CA ASP A 43 4.70 3.82 -10.87
C ASP A 43 4.08 4.59 -9.71
N VAL A 44 4.85 4.80 -8.65
CA VAL A 44 4.41 5.49 -7.43
C VAL A 44 4.01 6.95 -7.69
N GLU A 45 4.60 7.63 -8.69
CA GLU A 45 4.29 9.04 -8.98
C GLU A 45 2.82 9.22 -9.38
N THR A 46 2.26 8.23 -10.10
CA THR A 46 0.84 8.24 -10.47
C THR A 46 -0.08 8.18 -9.25
N LEU A 47 0.35 7.52 -8.16
CA LEU A 47 -0.42 7.42 -6.92
C LEU A 47 -0.27 8.67 -6.05
N TYR A 48 0.92 9.28 -6.02
CA TYR A 48 1.13 10.56 -5.34
C TYR A 48 0.18 11.65 -5.88
N ALA A 49 -0.05 11.68 -7.19
CA ALA A 49 -0.99 12.60 -7.82
C ALA A 49 -2.45 12.41 -7.36
N LEU A 50 -2.81 11.24 -6.82
CA LEU A 50 -4.15 10.93 -6.32
C LEU A 50 -4.35 11.32 -4.84
N LEU A 51 -3.28 11.45 -4.05
CA LEU A 51 -3.37 11.79 -2.62
C LEU A 51 -4.25 13.00 -2.30
N PRO A 52 -4.28 14.10 -3.08
CA PRO A 52 -5.15 15.22 -2.80
C PRO A 52 -6.64 14.89 -2.78
N GLN A 53 -7.05 13.77 -3.39
CA GLN A 53 -8.44 13.29 -3.41
C GLN A 53 -8.86 12.61 -2.10
N PHE A 54 -7.89 12.22 -1.26
CA PHE A 54 -8.09 11.40 -0.05
C PHE A 54 -7.60 12.08 1.23
N LYS A 55 -7.51 13.43 1.26
CA LYS A 55 -6.93 14.19 2.38
C LYS A 55 -7.58 13.96 3.74
N ASP A 56 -8.86 13.57 3.76
CA ASP A 56 -9.60 13.31 4.99
C ASP A 56 -9.62 11.81 5.37
N GLN A 57 -8.88 10.96 4.64
CA GLN A 57 -8.74 9.54 4.93
C GLN A 57 -7.32 9.21 5.40
N ALA A 58 -7.26 8.24 6.31
CA ALA A 58 -6.02 7.64 6.74
C ALA A 58 -5.51 6.72 5.61
N VAL A 59 -4.52 7.21 4.85
CA VAL A 59 -3.98 6.50 3.67
C VAL A 59 -2.49 6.19 3.82
N ALA A 60 -2.07 5.08 3.23
CA ALA A 60 -0.69 4.64 3.14
C ALA A 60 -0.32 4.30 1.69
N LEU A 61 0.95 4.49 1.34
CA LEU A 61 1.54 4.02 0.08
C LEU A 61 2.46 2.86 0.40
N GLU A 62 2.11 1.67 -0.10
CA GLU A 62 2.84 0.43 0.18
C GLU A 62 3.33 -0.21 -1.11
N TYR A 63 4.60 -0.61 -1.15
CA TYR A 63 5.13 -1.40 -2.25
C TYR A 63 4.98 -2.89 -1.95
N ILE A 64 4.36 -3.62 -2.88
CA ILE A 64 3.97 -5.02 -2.72
C ILE A 64 4.87 -5.95 -3.54
N GLY A 65 6.12 -5.55 -3.76
CA GLY A 65 7.14 -6.43 -4.31
C GLY A 65 7.84 -7.28 -3.25
N GLU A 66 8.51 -8.33 -3.69
CA GLU A 66 9.42 -9.08 -2.84
C GLU A 66 10.75 -8.32 -2.72
N ILE A 67 11.10 -7.90 -1.50
CA ILE A 67 12.44 -7.38 -1.22
C ILE A 67 13.37 -8.59 -1.04
N PRO A 68 14.43 -8.73 -1.86
CA PRO A 68 15.38 -9.82 -1.69
C PRO A 68 16.05 -9.76 -0.30
N ASN A 69 16.17 -10.91 0.38
CA ASN A 69 16.71 -11.01 1.73
C ASN A 69 18.17 -10.52 1.87
N ASP A 70 18.88 -10.36 0.75
CA ASP A 70 20.27 -9.91 0.66
C ASP A 70 20.42 -8.43 0.28
N LEU A 71 19.31 -7.69 0.12
CA LEU A 71 19.35 -6.26 -0.15
C LEU A 71 19.36 -5.44 1.16
N ALA A 72 20.34 -4.56 1.29
CA ALA A 72 20.36 -3.49 2.27
C ALA A 72 20.11 -2.16 1.55
N PHE A 73 19.11 -1.40 2.00
CA PHE A 73 18.87 -0.03 1.55
C PHE A 73 19.50 0.94 2.55
N VAL A 74 20.24 1.94 2.05
CA VAL A 74 20.70 3.08 2.84
C VAL A 74 19.81 4.26 2.47
N LEU A 75 19.06 4.77 3.45
CA LEU A 75 18.16 5.92 3.32
C LEU A 75 18.87 7.22 3.72
#